data_AF-A0A0K2UBA5-F1
#
_entry.id   AF-A0A0K2UBA5-F1
#
_cell.length_a   1.000
_cell.length_b   1.000
_cell.length_c   1.000
_cell.angle_alpha   90.00
_cell.angle_beta   90.00
_cell.angle_gamma   90.00
#
_symmetry.space_group_name_H-M   'P 1'
#
loop_
_entity.id
_entity.type
_entity.pdbx_description
1 polymer ?
#
loop_
_entity_poly.entity_id
_entity_poly.type
_entity_poly.pdbx_seq_one_letter_code
_entity_poly.pdbx_strand_id
1 'polypeptide(L)'
;DLLKMFVSCNIPFSTVENSNFSKFMKKYADRTVLSRRTLHRLMEVVRKDVISKIKEIIGYKDIFIAVDETKNNQGLSMTTILMGLLNGRFLGRPYLINMIDIKVVNAMNFCKFCCS
;
A
#
# COMPACT_ATOMS: atom_id res chain seq x y z
N ASP A 1 -17.40 -2.48 2.62
CA ASP A 1 -17.52 -2.69 1.16
C ASP A 1 -17.03 -1.54 0.31
N LEU A 2 -17.44 -0.29 0.53
CA LEU A 2 -17.00 0.84 -0.31
C LEU A 2 -15.46 0.98 -0.40
N LEU A 3 -14.74 0.94 0.73
CA LEU A 3 -13.27 0.96 0.73
C LEU A 3 -12.68 -0.20 -0.10
N LYS A 4 -13.20 -1.43 0.09
CA LYS A 4 -12.75 -2.62 -0.64
C LYS A 4 -12.98 -2.46 -2.14
N MET A 5 -14.13 -1.92 -2.55
CA MET A 5 -14.43 -1.61 -3.96
C MET A 5 -13.45 -0.61 -4.53
N PHE A 6 -13.17 0.50 -3.83
CA PHE A 6 -12.18 1.49 -4.29
C PHE A 6 -10.82 0.86 -4.52
N VAL A 7 -10.34 0.04 -3.57
CA VAL A 7 -9.06 -0.65 -3.68
C VAL A 7 -9.08 -1.68 -4.83
N SER A 8 -10.13 -2.50 -4.93
CA SER A 8 -10.21 -3.58 -5.92
C SER A 8 -10.33 -3.05 -7.36
N CYS A 9 -10.97 -1.91 -7.55
CA CYS A 9 -11.11 -1.26 -8.85
C CYS A 9 -10.02 -0.22 -9.14
N ASN A 10 -9.00 -0.10 -8.28
CA ASN A 10 -7.95 0.91 -8.38
C ASN A 10 -8.50 2.35 -8.51
N ILE A 11 -9.58 2.67 -7.79
CA ILE A 11 -10.22 3.98 -7.81
C ILE A 11 -9.51 4.89 -6.79
N PRO A 12 -9.00 6.06 -7.22
CA PRO A 12 -8.40 7.03 -6.31
C PRO A 12 -9.39 7.50 -5.23
N PHE A 13 -8.94 7.62 -3.98
CA PHE A 13 -9.80 8.13 -2.91
C PHE A 13 -10.19 9.59 -3.12
N SER A 14 -9.46 10.35 -3.94
CA SER A 14 -9.82 11.71 -4.35
C SER A 14 -11.18 11.79 -5.05
N THR A 15 -11.65 10.70 -5.67
CA THR A 15 -12.94 10.65 -6.37
C THR A 15 -14.11 11.01 -5.44
N VAL A 16 -14.00 10.77 -4.13
CA VAL A 16 -15.08 11.12 -3.17
C VAL A 16 -15.31 12.61 -2.98
N GLU A 17 -14.31 13.43 -3.30
CA GLU A 17 -14.42 14.89 -3.22
C GLU A 17 -15.10 15.49 -4.45
N ASN A 18 -15.30 14.69 -5.50
CA ASN A 18 -16.07 15.13 -6.64
C ASN A 18 -17.56 15.20 -6.26
N SER A 19 -18.15 16.39 -6.43
CA SER A 19 -19.55 16.63 -6.08
C SER A 19 -20.53 15.79 -6.91
N ASN A 20 -20.20 15.48 -8.17
CA ASN A 20 -21.02 14.60 -9.01
C ASN A 20 -21.01 13.16 -8.49
N PHE A 21 -19.85 12.67 -8.03
CA PHE A 21 -19.74 11.35 -7.42
C PHE A 21 -20.58 11.27 -6.13
N SER A 22 -20.45 12.27 -5.26
CA SER A 22 -21.23 12.33 -4.02
C SER A 22 -22.74 12.38 -4.27
N LYS A 23 -23.18 13.20 -5.25
CA LYS A 23 -24.60 13.26 -5.68
C LYS A 23 -25.08 11.94 -6.26
N PHE A 24 -24.27 11.28 -7.09
CA PHE A 24 -24.59 9.98 -7.67
C PHE A 24 -24.77 8.91 -6.59
N MET A 25 -23.82 8.82 -5.65
CA MET A 25 -23.88 7.85 -4.55
C MET A 25 -25.09 8.10 -3.64
N LYS A 26 -25.44 9.37 -3.39
CA LYS A 26 -26.64 9.68 -2.62
C LYS A 26 -27.92 9.34 -3.37
N LYS A 27 -27.99 9.62 -4.68
CA LYS A 27 -29.17 9.36 -5.52
C LYS A 27 -29.44 7.87 -5.72
N TYR A 28 -28.41 7.08 -6.01
CA TYR A 28 -28.59 5.70 -6.48
C TYR A 28 -28.24 4.63 -5.44
N ALA A 29 -27.45 4.96 -4.41
CA ALA A 29 -27.08 4.01 -3.36
C ALA A 29 -27.61 4.42 -1.97
N ASP A 30 -28.30 5.55 -1.86
CA ASP A 30 -28.70 6.21 -0.60
C ASP A 30 -27.57 6.27 0.46
N ARG A 31 -26.32 6.38 0.00
CA ARG A 31 -25.15 6.43 0.88
C ARG A 31 -24.53 7.80 0.89
N THR A 32 -24.25 8.29 2.09
CA THR A 32 -23.35 9.42 2.29
C THR A 32 -21.92 8.93 2.12
N VAL A 33 -21.17 9.58 1.24
CA VAL A 33 -19.77 9.19 0.95
C VAL A 33 -18.88 9.66 2.10
N LEU A 34 -17.97 8.78 2.54
CA LEU A 34 -16.97 9.11 3.55
C LEU A 34 -15.97 10.14 2.99
N SER A 35 -15.50 11.04 3.86
CA SER A 35 -14.43 11.96 3.49
C SER A 35 -13.16 11.20 3.08
N ARG A 36 -12.35 11.80 2.20
CA ARG A 36 -11.04 11.25 1.81
C ARG A 36 -10.18 10.91 3.03
N ARG A 37 -10.17 11.79 4.03
CA ARG A 37 -9.44 11.59 5.30
C ARG A 37 -9.91 10.33 6.04
N THR A 38 -11.22 10.10 6.09
CA THR A 38 -11.78 8.90 6.73
C THR A 38 -11.39 7.64 5.97
N LEU A 39 -11.42 7.66 4.63
CA LEU A 39 -10.98 6.54 3.80
C LEU A 39 -9.50 6.20 4.02
N HIS A 40 -8.60 7.19 4.06
CA HIS A 40 -7.19 6.96 4.38
C HIS A 40 -7.00 6.35 5.77
N ARG A 41 -7.72 6.84 6.79
CA ARG A 41 -7.62 6.27 8.14
C ARG A 41 -8.04 4.80 8.18
N LEU A 42 -9.13 4.44 7.49
CA LEU A 42 -9.57 3.06 7.40
C LEU A 42 -8.59 2.19 6.60
N MET A 43 -8.00 2.74 5.53
CA MET A 43 -6.97 2.05 4.75
C MET A 43 -5.71 1.76 5.56
N GLU A 44 -5.28 2.66 6.45
CA GLU A 44 -4.15 2.40 7.34
C GLU A 44 -4.40 1.23 8.29
N VAL A 45 -5.63 1.07 8.79
CA VAL A 45 -6.01 -0.09 9.62
C VAL A 45 -5.91 -1.38 8.80
N VAL A 46 -6.44 -1.38 7.57
CA VAL A 46 -6.36 -2.53 6.67
C VAL A 46 -4.90 -2.84 6.29
N ARG A 47 -4.09 -1.82 6.03
CA ARG A 47 -2.67 -1.97 5.70
C ARG A 47 -1.91 -2.64 6.84
N LYS A 48 -2.14 -2.23 8.08
CA LYS A 48 -1.51 -2.86 9.26
C LYS A 48 -1.90 -4.33 9.41
N ASP A 49 -3.18 -4.67 9.23
CA ASP A 49 -3.67 -6.05 9.26
C ASP A 49 -3.01 -6.91 8.16
N VAL A 50 -2.94 -6.40 6.94
CA VAL A 50 -2.27 -7.08 5.82
C VAL A 50 -0.78 -7.29 6.09
N ILE A 51 -0.07 -6.28 6.60
CA ILE A 51 1.35 -6.42 6.97
C ILE A 51 1.52 -7.44 8.09
N SER A 52 0.65 -7.47 9.09
CA SER A 52 0.69 -8.48 10.15
C SER A 52 0.55 -9.90 9.59
N LYS A 53 -0.39 -10.12 8.68
CA LYS A 53 -0.57 -11.40 8.00
C LYS A 53 0.63 -11.79 7.14
N ILE A 54 1.24 -10.83 6.44
CA ILE A 54 2.49 -11.08 5.70
C ILE A 54 3.60 -11.51 6.67
N LYS A 55 3.76 -10.83 7.80
CA LYS A 55 4.72 -11.22 8.84
C LYS A 55 4.47 -12.63 9.38
N GLU A 56 3.21 -13.01 9.60
CA GLU A 56 2.84 -14.37 10.02
C GLU A 56 3.18 -15.43 8.96
N ILE A 57 2.90 -15.16 7.68
CA ILE A 57 3.22 -16.07 6.56
C ILE A 57 4.74 -16.29 6.43
N ILE A 58 5.50 -15.20 6.63
CA ILE A 58 6.95 -15.22 6.59
C ILE A 58 7.51 -15.98 7.79
N GLY A 59 7.02 -15.71 9.00
CA GLY A 59 7.47 -16.34 10.23
C GLY A 59 8.98 -16.25 10.40
N TYR A 60 9.64 -17.40 10.59
CA TYR A 60 11.09 -17.53 10.74
C TYR A 60 11.79 -18.05 9.47
N LYS A 61 11.13 -17.96 8.31
CA LYS A 61 11.71 -18.44 7.03
C LYS A 61 12.71 -17.42 6.49
N ASP A 62 13.63 -17.93 5.69
CA ASP A 62 14.52 -17.07 4.92
C ASP A 62 13.73 -16.18 3.96
N ILE A 63 14.19 -14.94 3.81
CA ILE A 63 13.55 -13.93 2.99
C ILE A 63 14.54 -13.34 2.00
N PHE A 64 14.02 -12.78 0.92
CA PHE A 64 14.76 -11.84 0.09
C PHE A 64 14.05 -10.50 0.08
N ILE A 65 14.84 -9.44 -0.10
CA ILE A 65 14.34 -8.08 -0.27
C ILE A 65 14.87 -7.60 -1.62
N ALA A 66 13.95 -7.15 -2.47
CA ALA A 66 14.28 -6.48 -3.72
C ALA A 66 13.96 -4.99 -3.57
N VAL A 67 14.94 -4.16 -3.89
CA VAL A 67 14.82 -2.70 -3.86
C VAL A 67 14.95 -2.21 -5.28
N ASP A 68 13.89 -1.58 -5.79
CA ASP A 68 13.84 -1.01 -7.12
C ASP A 68 13.73 0.50 -7.02
N GLU A 69 14.68 1.23 -7.61
CA GLU A 69 14.57 2.67 -7.80
C GLU A 69 14.03 2.95 -9.19
N THR A 70 12.87 3.61 -9.25
CA THR A 70 12.29 4.12 -10.48
C THR A 70 12.31 5.64 -10.46
N LYS A 71 12.96 6.26 -11.45
CA LYS A 71 13.01 7.71 -11.63
C LYS A 71 12.14 8.12 -12.81
N ASN A 72 11.28 9.12 -12.62
CA ASN A 72 10.51 9.66 -13.72
C ASN A 72 11.30 10.74 -14.48
N ASN A 73 10.83 11.10 -15.68
CA ASN A 73 11.46 12.13 -16.54
C ASN A 73 11.49 13.53 -15.90
N GLN A 74 10.76 13.73 -14.80
CA GLN A 74 10.70 14.99 -14.03
C GLN A 74 11.68 15.00 -12.86
N GLY A 75 12.52 13.95 -12.71
CA GLY A 75 13.52 13.85 -11.66
C GLY A 75 13.00 13.43 -10.29
N LEU A 76 11.72 13.04 -10.17
CA LEU A 76 11.19 12.40 -8.97
C LEU A 76 11.59 10.94 -8.98
N SER A 77 12.29 10.51 -7.92
CA SER A 77 12.68 9.12 -7.73
C SER A 77 11.81 8.47 -6.65
N MET A 78 11.26 7.31 -6.97
CA MET A 78 10.52 6.46 -6.05
C MET A 78 11.27 5.14 -5.86
N THR A 79 11.49 4.75 -4.60
CA THR A 79 11.99 3.43 -4.25
C THR A 79 10.84 2.51 -3.88
N THR A 80 10.76 1.39 -4.58
CA THR A 80 9.85 0.29 -4.28
C THR A 80 10.60 -0.78 -3.48
N ILE A 81 10.05 -1.16 -2.33
CA ILE A 81 10.59 -2.23 -1.48
C ILE A 81 9.66 -3.45 -1.60
N LEU A 82 10.19 -4.50 -2.19
CA LEU A 82 9.54 -5.80 -2.34
C LEU A 82 10.18 -6.80 -1.38
N MET A 83 9.37 -7.64 -0.75
CA MET A 83 9.84 -8.68 0.18
C MET A 83 9.19 -10.00 -0.18
N GLY A 84 9.97 -11.07 -0.30
CA GLY A 84 9.46 -12.39 -0.60
C GLY A 84 10.15 -13.47 0.21
N LEU A 85 9.56 -14.67 0.19
CA LEU A 85 10.14 -15.86 0.79
C LEU A 85 11.25 -16.42 -0.10
N LEU A 86 12.35 -16.83 0.54
CA LEU A 86 13.44 -17.55 -0.09
C LEU A 86 13.24 -19.06 0.15
N ASN A 87 12.71 -19.77 -0.85
CA ASN A 87 12.50 -21.22 -0.77
C ASN A 87 13.64 -21.94 -1.51
N GLY A 88 14.82 -21.96 -0.91
CA GLY A 88 16.03 -22.52 -1.53
C GLY A 88 16.48 -21.66 -2.73
N ARG A 89 16.46 -22.23 -3.94
CA ARG A 89 16.82 -21.52 -5.19
C ARG A 89 15.65 -20.77 -5.84
N PHE A 90 14.42 -20.95 -5.36
CA PHE A 90 13.23 -20.34 -5.94
C PHE A 90 12.77 -19.15 -5.11
N LEU A 91 12.53 -18.03 -5.79
CA LEU A 91 11.93 -16.84 -5.21
C LEU A 91 10.41 -17.02 -5.20
N GLY A 92 9.79 -16.97 -4.02
CA GLY A 92 8.33 -16.88 -3.91
C GLY A 92 7.81 -15.57 -4.50
N ARG A 93 6.49 -15.48 -4.74
CA ARG A 93 5.87 -14.20 -5.14
C ARG A 93 6.14 -13.14 -4.07
N PRO A 94 6.79 -12.01 -4.40
CA PRO A 94 7.07 -10.97 -3.43
C PRO A 94 5.83 -10.13 -3.13
N TYR A 95 5.77 -9.62 -1.91
CA TYR A 95 4.79 -8.65 -1.45
C TYR A 95 5.37 -7.25 -1.59
N LEU A 96 4.54 -6.29 -2.04
CA LEU A 96 4.89 -4.88 -1.97
C LEU A 96 4.73 -4.40 -0.53
N ILE A 97 5.85 -3.99 0.05
CA ILE A 97 5.93 -3.62 1.45
C ILE A 97 5.80 -2.12 1.64
N ASN A 98 6.55 -1.38 0.83
CA ASN A 98 6.58 0.07 0.93
C ASN A 98 7.01 0.70 -0.39
N MET A 99 6.61 1.95 -0.58
CA MET A 99 7.04 2.79 -1.68
C MET A 99 7.39 4.16 -1.09
N ILE A 100 8.66 4.55 -1.19
CA ILE A 100 9.22 5.71 -0.49
C ILE A 100 9.82 6.67 -1.52
N ASP A 101 9.58 7.97 -1.36
CA ASP A 101 10.35 8.99 -2.09
C ASP A 101 11.80 8.98 -1.59
N ILE A 102 12.77 8.86 -2.52
CA ILE A 102 14.19 8.73 -2.21
C ILE A 102 14.75 9.87 -1.36
N LYS A 103 14.12 11.05 -1.38
CA LYS A 103 14.52 12.16 -0.51
C LYS A 103 14.51 11.81 0.99
N VAL A 104 13.87 10.70 1.39
CA VAL A 104 13.68 10.29 2.79
C VAL A 104 14.36 8.94 3.11
N VAL A 105 15.07 8.31 2.17
CA VAL A 105 15.63 6.97 2.38
C VAL A 105 17.00 7.05 3.07
N ASN A 106 16.99 7.00 4.40
CA ASN A 106 18.18 6.68 5.21
C ASN A 106 18.16 5.18 5.53
N ALA A 107 19.33 4.52 5.62
CA ALA A 107 19.48 3.11 6.02
C ALA A 107 18.72 2.78 7.33
N MET A 108 18.51 3.78 8.18
CA MET A 108 17.74 3.69 9.42
C MET A 108 16.23 3.38 9.21
N ASN A 109 15.62 3.83 8.11
CA ASN A 109 14.21 3.53 7.79
C ASN A 109 14.04 2.07 7.35
N PHE A 110 15.06 1.50 6.70
CA PHE A 110 15.10 0.08 6.35
C PHE A 110 15.23 -0.83 7.56
N CYS A 111 16.16 -0.53 8.48
CA CYS A 111 16.32 -1.31 9.72
C CYS A 111 15.07 -1.22 10.61
N LYS A 112 14.43 -0.05 10.72
CA LYS A 112 13.16 0.08 11.46
C LYS A 112 12.07 -0.82 10.88
N PHE A 113 12.02 -1.01 9.57
CA PHE A 113 11.00 -1.86 8.96
C PHE A 113 11.26 -3.36 9.21
N CYS A 114 12.50 -3.81 9.08
CA CYS A 114 12.84 -5.24 9.18
C CYS A 114 12.97 -5.73 10.64
N CYS A 115 13.34 -4.86 11.57
CA CYS A 115 13.68 -5.23 12.95
C CYS A 115 12.62 -4.82 13.99
N SER A 116 11.39 -4.47 13.59
CA SER A 116 10.28 -4.15 14.51
C SER A 116 9.06 -5.05 14.38
#